data_AF-A0A124L4F8-F1
#
_entry.id   AF-A0A124L4F8-F1
#
_cell.length_a   1.000
_cell.length_b   1.000
_cell.length_c   1.000
_cell.angle_alpha   90.00
_cell.angle_beta   90.00
_cell.angle_gamma   90.00
#
_symmetry.space_group_name_H-M   'P 1'
#
loop_
_entity.id
_entity.type
_entity.pdbx_description
1 polymer ?
#
loop_
_entity_poly.entity_id
_entity_poly.type
_entity_poly.pdbx_seq_one_letter_code
_entity_poly.pdbx_strand_id
1 'polypeptide(L)'
;MLRDLVAQYGPLLVFANVLAAAVGLPVPAMPTLVLFGAMSALHPEMIGSQLVTVLALSVLGALIGDTVWYVAGRRFGGATLKTICRLSLSRDSCVRKTERFFGRYGVRVLAVARFIPGLSLVSVPMAGALHTRYRTFAGYDALGAALWTIVGLAAGLVFYRQIDWLFAGASRLGRAVLLVIVALLAAYAAVRWMRRRALIRQLANARIGVDELDALLQDAAAPVVLDVRSDEHRKLDPFAIPGAQFADERHIGDFVARYPLTQKFVVYCSCPNEVSAALMAKRLADAGFTDALALRGGLDAWRDTGRQLASLAEDTPAANDPVAGFHKPA
;
A
#
# COMPACT_ATOMS: atom_id res chain seq x y z
N MET A 1 -22.18 -39.68 1.58
CA MET A 1 -20.76 -39.67 2.02
C MET A 1 -19.96 -38.47 1.51
N LEU A 2 -19.61 -38.36 0.21
CA LEU A 2 -18.89 -37.17 -0.31
C LEU A 2 -19.70 -35.86 -0.19
N ARG A 3 -21.03 -35.95 -0.34
CA ARG A 3 -21.97 -34.83 -0.19
C ARG A 3 -22.08 -34.32 1.25
N ASP A 4 -22.09 -35.23 2.22
CA ASP A 4 -22.12 -34.88 3.66
C ASP A 4 -20.79 -34.27 4.12
N LEU A 5 -19.67 -34.75 3.57
CA LEU A 5 -18.35 -34.16 3.79
C LEU A 5 -18.28 -32.72 3.26
N VAL A 6 -18.77 -32.45 2.05
CA VAL A 6 -18.76 -31.09 1.49
C VAL A 6 -19.71 -30.16 2.25
N ALA A 7 -20.88 -30.64 2.69
CA ALA A 7 -21.79 -29.86 3.52
C ALA A 7 -21.21 -29.54 4.90
N GLN A 8 -20.46 -30.47 5.52
CA GLN A 8 -19.90 -30.26 6.85
C GLN A 8 -18.58 -29.49 6.84
N TYR A 9 -17.70 -29.75 5.86
CA TYR A 9 -16.38 -29.13 5.76
C TYR A 9 -16.34 -27.92 4.82
N GLY A 10 -17.37 -27.68 4.00
CA GLY A 10 -17.44 -26.54 3.07
C GLY A 10 -17.25 -25.18 3.76
N PRO A 11 -18.01 -24.85 4.81
CA PRO A 11 -17.81 -23.61 5.55
C PRO A 11 -16.43 -23.51 6.22
N LEU A 12 -15.90 -24.62 6.74
CA LEU A 12 -14.58 -24.66 7.37
C LEU A 12 -13.44 -24.50 6.36
N LEU A 13 -13.59 -25.04 5.16
CA LEU A 13 -12.64 -24.86 4.06
C LEU A 13 -12.59 -23.41 3.59
N VAL A 14 -13.76 -22.76 3.47
CA VAL A 14 -13.81 -21.32 3.17
C VAL A 14 -13.14 -20.52 4.28
N PHE A 15 -13.45 -20.81 5.54
CA PHE A 15 -12.79 -20.18 6.70
C PHE A 15 -11.26 -20.29 6.62
N ALA A 16 -10.75 -21.51 6.47
CA ALA A 16 -9.32 -21.78 6.43
C ALA A 16 -8.64 -21.09 5.24
N ASN A 17 -9.29 -21.08 4.07
CA ASN A 17 -8.75 -20.46 2.87
C ASN A 17 -8.74 -18.93 2.95
N VAL A 18 -9.81 -18.32 3.49
CA VAL A 18 -9.87 -16.87 3.72
C VAL A 18 -8.86 -16.44 4.78
N LEU A 19 -8.72 -17.21 5.86
CA LEU A 19 -7.71 -16.97 6.89
C LEU A 19 -6.29 -17.06 6.31
N ALA A 20 -6.00 -18.11 5.54
CA ALA A 20 -4.71 -18.27 4.88
C ALA A 20 -4.39 -17.08 3.95
N ALA A 21 -5.37 -16.63 3.15
CA ALA A 21 -5.22 -15.45 2.30
C ALA A 21 -4.98 -14.17 3.12
N ALA A 22 -5.72 -13.97 4.21
CA ALA A 22 -5.58 -12.80 5.08
C ALA A 22 -4.21 -12.75 5.78
N VAL A 23 -3.67 -13.91 6.18
CA VAL A 23 -2.31 -14.01 6.75
C VAL A 23 -1.22 -13.78 5.68
N GLY A 24 -1.57 -13.83 4.39
CA GLY A 24 -0.68 -13.49 3.28
C GLY A 24 -0.20 -14.69 2.44
N LEU A 25 -0.80 -15.87 2.62
CA LEU A 25 -0.53 -17.00 1.72
C LEU A 25 -1.15 -16.73 0.34
N PRO A 26 -0.47 -17.10 -0.75
CA PRO A 26 -0.96 -16.88 -2.11
C PRO A 26 -2.03 -17.92 -2.51
N VAL A 27 -3.14 -17.94 -1.77
CA VAL A 27 -4.26 -18.85 -2.02
C VAL A 27 -5.43 -18.14 -2.72
N PRO A 28 -6.15 -18.81 -3.62
CA PRO A 28 -7.25 -18.21 -4.38
C PRO A 28 -8.54 -18.13 -3.55
N ALA A 29 -8.64 -17.17 -2.63
CA ALA A 29 -9.82 -17.02 -1.77
C ALA A 29 -11.10 -16.58 -2.52
N MET A 30 -11.00 -15.65 -3.47
CA MET A 30 -12.16 -15.24 -4.30
C MET A 30 -12.76 -16.44 -5.08
N PRO A 31 -11.98 -17.23 -5.84
CA PRO A 31 -12.50 -18.41 -6.53
C PRO A 31 -13.22 -19.41 -5.62
N THR A 32 -12.74 -19.62 -4.38
CA THR A 32 -13.43 -20.52 -3.44
C THR A 32 -14.81 -20.00 -3.02
N LEU A 33 -14.95 -18.68 -2.83
CA LEU A 33 -16.24 -18.07 -2.52
C LEU A 33 -17.21 -18.14 -3.71
N VAL A 34 -16.71 -17.87 -4.91
CA VAL A 34 -17.52 -17.99 -6.14
C VAL A 34 -18.00 -19.44 -6.33
N LEU A 35 -17.11 -20.42 -6.12
CA LEU A 35 -17.48 -21.83 -6.20
C LEU A 35 -18.53 -22.21 -5.15
N PHE A 36 -18.35 -21.77 -3.90
CA PHE A 36 -19.33 -22.02 -2.85
C PHE A 36 -20.69 -21.40 -3.19
N GLY A 37 -20.69 -20.18 -3.71
CA GLY A 37 -21.90 -19.50 -4.19
C GLY A 37 -22.60 -20.27 -5.32
N ALA A 38 -21.86 -20.75 -6.32
CA ALA A 38 -22.42 -21.56 -7.40
C ALA A 38 -23.01 -22.88 -6.90
N MET A 39 -22.31 -23.57 -5.98
CA MET A 39 -22.79 -24.80 -5.34
C MET A 39 -24.06 -24.57 -4.52
N SER A 40 -24.19 -23.42 -3.87
CA SER A 40 -25.40 -23.03 -3.13
C SER A 40 -26.62 -22.89 -4.04
N ALA A 41 -26.43 -22.42 -5.28
CA ALA A 41 -27.50 -22.32 -6.27
C ALA A 41 -27.89 -23.68 -6.86
N LEU A 42 -26.93 -24.59 -7.04
CA LEU A 42 -27.17 -25.96 -7.55
C LEU A 42 -27.84 -26.87 -6.50
N HIS A 43 -27.59 -26.62 -5.21
CA HIS A 43 -28.14 -27.39 -4.10
C HIS A 43 -28.73 -26.51 -2.99
N PRO A 44 -29.88 -25.83 -3.25
CA PRO A 44 -30.44 -24.83 -2.35
C PRO A 44 -30.79 -25.35 -0.95
N GLU A 45 -31.31 -26.58 -0.87
CA GLU A 45 -31.83 -27.15 0.38
C GLU A 45 -30.75 -27.47 1.43
N MET A 46 -29.51 -27.72 0.99
CA MET A 46 -28.41 -28.10 1.90
C MET A 46 -27.35 -27.00 2.07
N ILE A 47 -27.01 -26.30 0.99
CA ILE A 47 -25.89 -25.35 0.96
C ILE A 47 -26.41 -23.90 1.06
N GLY A 48 -27.63 -23.63 0.60
CA GLY A 48 -28.24 -22.30 0.69
C GLY A 48 -28.39 -21.81 2.14
N SER A 49 -28.75 -22.70 3.06
CA SER A 49 -28.85 -22.39 4.50
C SER A 49 -27.50 -22.03 5.14
N GLN A 50 -26.39 -22.43 4.53
CA GLN A 50 -25.04 -22.20 5.03
C GLN A 50 -24.42 -20.88 4.56
N LEU A 51 -25.07 -20.13 3.66
CA LEU A 51 -24.54 -18.87 3.14
C LEU A 51 -24.24 -17.86 4.24
N VAL A 52 -25.11 -17.77 5.26
CA VAL A 52 -24.91 -16.89 6.42
C VAL A 52 -23.73 -17.37 7.27
N THR A 53 -23.61 -18.69 7.49
CA THR A 53 -22.47 -19.28 8.22
C THR A 53 -21.15 -19.03 7.48
N VAL A 54 -21.12 -19.21 6.17
CA VAL A 54 -19.94 -18.93 5.35
C VAL A 54 -19.58 -17.46 5.35
N LEU A 55 -20.57 -16.57 5.27
CA LEU A 55 -20.33 -15.13 5.40
C LEU A 55 -19.69 -14.80 6.75
N ALA A 56 -20.29 -15.28 7.84
CA ALA A 56 -19.77 -15.04 9.19
C ALA A 56 -18.35 -15.60 9.37
N LEU A 57 -18.11 -16.84 8.95
CA LEU A 57 -16.80 -17.47 9.04
C LEU A 57 -15.76 -16.78 8.15
N SER A 58 -16.11 -16.37 6.93
CA SER A 58 -15.20 -15.62 6.06
C SER A 58 -14.79 -14.29 6.68
N VAL A 59 -15.75 -13.56 7.25
CA VAL A 59 -15.49 -12.31 7.97
C VAL A 59 -14.59 -12.56 9.19
N LEU A 60 -14.85 -13.61 9.97
CA LEU A 60 -14.03 -13.98 11.12
C LEU A 60 -12.60 -14.36 10.71
N GLY A 61 -12.44 -15.20 9.69
CA GLY A 61 -11.12 -15.62 9.20
C GLY A 61 -10.31 -14.44 8.69
N ALA A 62 -10.95 -13.53 7.94
CA ALA A 62 -10.33 -12.30 7.49
C ALA A 62 -9.91 -11.41 8.68
N LEU A 63 -10.82 -11.17 9.62
CA LEU A 63 -10.56 -10.33 10.79
C LEU A 63 -9.41 -10.88 11.65
N ILE A 64 -9.33 -12.20 11.84
CA ILE A 64 -8.22 -12.84 12.58
C ILE A 64 -6.89 -12.58 11.87
N GLY A 65 -6.80 -12.86 10.57
CA GLY A 65 -5.57 -12.64 9.80
C GLY A 65 -5.15 -11.18 9.77
N ASP A 66 -6.11 -10.27 9.52
CA ASP A 66 -5.85 -8.84 9.47
C ASP A 66 -5.54 -8.25 10.84
N THR A 67 -6.06 -8.82 11.93
CA THR A 67 -5.68 -8.43 13.29
C THR A 67 -4.22 -8.73 13.58
N VAL A 68 -3.68 -9.85 13.09
CA VAL A 68 -2.24 -10.17 13.22
C VAL A 68 -1.40 -9.06 12.55
N TRP A 69 -1.77 -8.65 11.34
CA TRP A 69 -1.08 -7.58 10.63
C TRP A 69 -1.27 -6.20 11.27
N TYR A 70 -2.46 -5.89 11.79
CA TYR A 70 -2.74 -4.66 12.53
C TYR A 70 -1.88 -4.58 13.80
N VAL A 71 -1.80 -5.66 14.58
CA VAL A 71 -0.97 -5.71 15.80
C VAL A 71 0.52 -5.62 15.44
N ALA A 72 0.97 -6.28 14.38
CA ALA A 72 2.33 -6.16 13.89
C ALA A 72 2.64 -4.71 13.45
N GLY A 73 1.72 -4.05 12.75
CA GLY A 73 1.81 -2.64 12.40
C GLY A 73 1.89 -1.74 13.64
N ARG A 74 1.07 -2.00 14.65
CA ARG A 74 1.03 -1.23 15.90
C ARG A 74 2.27 -1.40 16.77
N ARG A 75 2.85 -2.61 16.79
CA ARG A 75 4.01 -2.93 17.64
C ARG A 75 5.34 -2.53 17.01
N PHE A 76 5.46 -2.67 15.68
CA PHE A 76 6.73 -2.43 14.96
C PHE A 76 6.67 -1.23 14.00
N GLY A 77 5.53 -0.52 13.93
CA GLY A 77 5.39 0.75 13.20
C GLY A 77 5.86 0.66 11.75
N GLY A 78 6.72 1.62 11.36
CA GLY A 78 7.32 1.69 10.03
C GLY A 78 8.19 0.47 9.64
N ALA A 79 8.69 -0.31 10.60
CA ALA A 79 9.52 -1.50 10.32
C ALA A 79 8.72 -2.65 9.69
N THR A 80 7.45 -2.83 10.10
CA THR A 80 6.52 -3.78 9.44
C THR A 80 6.31 -3.37 7.99
N LEU A 81 6.09 -2.08 7.75
CA LEU A 81 5.86 -1.55 6.41
C LEU A 81 7.12 -1.70 5.53
N LYS A 82 8.32 -1.41 6.07
CA LYS A 82 9.60 -1.65 5.37
C LYS A 82 9.78 -3.13 5.00
N THR A 83 9.39 -4.07 5.88
CA THR A 83 9.50 -5.52 5.62
C THR A 83 8.53 -6.00 4.54
N ILE A 84 7.25 -5.61 4.62
CA ILE A 84 6.23 -5.94 3.60
C ILE A 84 6.61 -5.34 2.24
N CYS A 85 7.09 -4.10 2.24
CA CYS A 85 7.55 -3.44 1.02
C CYS A 85 8.82 -4.08 0.48
N ARG A 86 9.70 -4.63 1.34
CA ARG A 86 10.89 -5.40 0.93
C ARG A 86 10.49 -6.67 0.15
N LEU A 87 9.40 -7.32 0.53
CA LEU A 87 8.87 -8.54 -0.10
C LEU A 87 8.02 -8.26 -1.36
N SER A 88 7.40 -7.08 -1.47
CA SER A 88 6.57 -6.73 -2.63
C SER A 88 7.40 -6.40 -3.89
N LEU A 89 7.04 -7.04 -5.02
CA LEU A 89 7.70 -6.93 -6.33
C LEU A 89 7.69 -5.49 -6.92
N SER A 90 6.89 -4.58 -6.35
CA SER A 90 6.70 -3.19 -6.77
C SER A 90 6.92 -2.20 -5.60
N ARG A 91 8.13 -2.22 -5.05
CA ARG A 91 8.63 -1.40 -3.91
C ARG A 91 8.24 0.08 -3.90
N ASP A 92 8.15 0.75 -5.05
CA ASP A 92 8.05 2.23 -5.09
C ASP A 92 6.62 2.77 -5.18
N SER A 93 5.72 2.02 -5.84
CA SER A 93 4.31 2.42 -5.99
C SER A 93 3.45 1.94 -4.81
N CYS A 94 3.86 0.84 -4.17
CA CYS A 94 3.19 0.20 -3.04
C CYS A 94 3.11 1.12 -1.82
N VAL A 95 4.18 1.87 -1.56
CA VAL A 95 4.27 2.81 -0.44
C VAL A 95 3.55 4.11 -0.78
N ARG A 96 4.00 4.82 -1.83
CA ARG A 96 3.62 6.21 -2.05
C ARG A 96 2.18 6.43 -2.51
N LYS A 97 1.59 5.49 -3.27
CA LYS A 97 0.20 5.62 -3.77
C LYS A 97 -0.80 5.15 -2.70
N THR A 98 -0.44 4.11 -1.96
CA THR A 98 -1.28 3.54 -0.90
C THR A 98 -1.25 4.37 0.38
N GLU A 99 -0.08 4.87 0.79
CA GLU A 99 0.06 5.85 1.89
C GLU A 99 -0.78 7.09 1.62
N ARG A 100 -0.71 7.66 0.40
CA ARG A 100 -1.53 8.82 0.02
C ARG A 100 -3.03 8.52 -0.02
N PHE A 101 -3.41 7.31 -0.45
CA PHE A 101 -4.82 6.91 -0.48
C PHE A 101 -5.39 6.77 0.93
N PHE A 102 -4.63 6.18 1.84
CA PHE A 102 -4.98 6.12 3.26
C PHE A 102 -4.87 7.48 3.95
N GLY A 103 -3.93 8.34 3.59
CA GLY A 103 -3.88 9.71 4.13
C GLY A 103 -5.13 10.52 3.80
N ARG A 104 -5.73 10.29 2.61
CA ARG A 104 -6.96 10.98 2.20
C ARG A 104 -8.24 10.39 2.81
N TYR A 105 -8.36 9.06 2.86
CA TYR A 105 -9.60 8.38 3.25
C TYR A 105 -9.53 7.69 4.63
N GLY A 106 -8.35 7.60 5.22
CA GLY A 106 -8.06 6.98 6.51
C GLY A 106 -8.42 5.50 6.56
N VAL A 107 -8.82 5.06 7.75
CA VAL A 107 -9.33 3.72 8.03
C VAL A 107 -10.51 3.30 7.14
N ARG A 108 -11.24 4.24 6.53
CA ARG A 108 -12.38 3.95 5.63
C ARG A 108 -11.96 3.19 4.37
N VAL A 109 -10.69 3.29 3.97
CA VAL A 109 -10.13 2.54 2.84
C VAL A 109 -10.30 1.04 3.03
N LEU A 110 -10.28 0.54 4.27
CA LEU A 110 -10.42 -0.90 4.57
C LEU A 110 -11.73 -1.49 4.04
N ALA A 111 -12.80 -0.69 3.93
CA ALA A 111 -14.08 -1.14 3.37
C ALA A 111 -13.99 -1.54 1.89
N VAL A 112 -13.03 -0.97 1.14
CA VAL A 112 -12.83 -1.25 -0.29
C VAL A 112 -11.48 -1.92 -0.59
N ALA A 113 -10.60 -2.03 0.40
CA ALA A 113 -9.22 -2.46 0.22
C ALA A 113 -9.08 -3.86 -0.38
N ARG A 114 -10.01 -4.77 -0.06
CA ARG A 114 -9.99 -6.17 -0.53
C ARG A 114 -10.32 -6.34 -2.01
N PHE A 115 -10.94 -5.33 -2.65
CA PHE A 115 -11.24 -5.36 -4.08
C PHE A 115 -10.05 -4.96 -4.95
N ILE A 116 -9.03 -4.32 -4.36
CA ILE A 116 -7.85 -3.84 -5.06
C ILE A 116 -6.66 -4.71 -4.64
N PRO A 117 -6.12 -5.55 -5.54
CA PRO A 117 -4.99 -6.41 -5.22
C PRO A 117 -3.82 -5.64 -4.59
N GLY A 118 -3.36 -6.08 -3.43
CA GLY A 118 -2.24 -5.49 -2.69
C GLY A 118 -2.58 -4.26 -1.84
N LEU A 119 -3.78 -3.68 -1.95
CA LEU A 119 -4.18 -2.53 -1.12
C LEU A 119 -4.40 -2.95 0.34
N SER A 120 -5.13 -4.05 0.58
CA SER A 120 -5.39 -4.59 1.93
C SER A 120 -4.11 -4.93 2.70
N LEU A 121 -3.13 -5.53 2.01
CA LEU A 121 -1.84 -5.93 2.57
C LEU A 121 -1.06 -4.75 3.18
N VAL A 122 -1.28 -3.54 2.68
CA VAL A 122 -0.61 -2.32 3.16
C VAL A 122 -1.50 -1.53 4.12
N SER A 123 -2.79 -1.40 3.83
CA SER A 123 -3.69 -0.56 4.62
C SER A 123 -3.94 -1.10 6.04
N VAL A 124 -3.96 -2.42 6.21
CA VAL A 124 -4.17 -3.08 7.51
C VAL A 124 -3.03 -2.81 8.50
N PRO A 125 -1.75 -3.14 8.18
CA PRO A 125 -0.64 -2.83 9.09
C PRO A 125 -0.46 -1.32 9.27
N MET A 126 -0.78 -0.50 8.26
CA MET A 126 -0.69 0.95 8.38
C MET A 126 -1.74 1.54 9.34
N ALA A 127 -2.95 0.99 9.38
CA ALA A 127 -3.95 1.35 10.40
C ALA A 127 -3.44 1.07 11.81
N GLY A 128 -2.68 -0.01 11.99
CA GLY A 128 -1.98 -0.34 13.23
C GLY A 128 -0.85 0.64 13.55
N ALA A 129 0.02 0.92 12.58
CA ALA A 129 1.17 1.81 12.73
C ALA A 129 0.77 3.26 13.06
N LEU A 130 -0.38 3.71 12.57
CA LEU A 130 -0.96 5.01 12.88
C LEU A 130 -1.82 5.01 14.17
N HIS A 131 -1.74 3.96 14.98
CA HIS A 131 -2.46 3.83 16.27
C HIS A 131 -3.98 4.03 16.16
N THR A 132 -4.59 3.65 15.04
CA THR A 132 -6.05 3.71 14.87
C THR A 132 -6.72 2.87 15.96
N ARG A 133 -7.81 3.35 16.58
CA ARG A 133 -8.55 2.58 17.61
C ARG A 133 -9.00 1.23 17.04
N TYR A 134 -8.73 0.13 17.76
CA TYR A 134 -9.03 -1.23 17.30
C TYR A 134 -10.51 -1.42 16.90
N ARG A 135 -11.45 -0.84 17.65
CA ARG A 135 -12.90 -0.92 17.33
C ARG A 135 -13.22 -0.32 15.96
N THR A 136 -12.58 0.80 15.61
CA THR A 136 -12.77 1.46 14.32
C THR A 136 -12.14 0.64 13.20
N PHE A 137 -10.93 0.12 13.42
CA PHE A 137 -10.27 -0.81 12.49
C PHE A 137 -11.15 -2.04 12.22
N ALA A 138 -11.54 -2.77 13.26
CA ALA A 138 -12.32 -4.00 13.14
C ALA A 138 -13.68 -3.76 12.47
N GLY A 139 -14.33 -2.62 12.73
CA GLY A 139 -15.60 -2.27 12.09
C GLY A 139 -15.47 -2.08 10.57
N TYR A 140 -14.53 -1.26 10.10
CA TYR A 140 -14.31 -1.05 8.66
C TYR A 140 -13.74 -2.28 7.97
N ASP A 141 -12.88 -3.03 8.66
CA ASP A 141 -12.30 -4.25 8.12
C ASP A 141 -13.34 -5.36 7.96
N ALA A 142 -14.19 -5.58 8.98
CA ALA A 142 -15.31 -6.52 8.90
C ALA A 142 -16.33 -6.11 7.83
N LEU A 143 -16.62 -4.81 7.69
CA LEU A 143 -17.48 -4.30 6.61
C LEU A 143 -16.90 -4.64 5.23
N GLY A 144 -15.60 -4.38 5.03
CA GLY A 144 -14.92 -4.72 3.77
C GLY A 144 -14.89 -6.22 3.50
N ALA A 145 -14.65 -7.04 4.52
CA ALA A 145 -14.67 -8.50 4.42
C ALA A 145 -16.07 -9.01 4.05
N ALA A 146 -17.11 -8.46 4.67
CA ALA A 146 -18.49 -8.83 4.41
C ALA A 146 -18.90 -8.47 2.98
N LEU A 147 -18.65 -7.23 2.54
CA LEU A 147 -18.93 -6.79 1.18
C LEU A 147 -18.21 -7.65 0.13
N TRP A 148 -16.92 -7.89 0.34
CA TRP A 148 -16.11 -8.73 -0.55
C TRP A 148 -16.62 -10.17 -0.62
N THR A 149 -17.00 -10.74 0.52
CA THR A 149 -17.56 -12.09 0.61
C THR A 149 -18.92 -12.18 -0.10
N ILE A 150 -19.80 -11.21 0.15
CA ILE A 150 -21.12 -11.12 -0.50
C ILE A 150 -20.97 -11.04 -2.02
N VAL A 151 -20.04 -10.21 -2.52
CA VAL A 151 -19.79 -10.10 -3.97
C VAL A 151 -19.30 -11.43 -4.55
N GLY A 152 -18.37 -12.12 -3.88
CA GLY A 152 -17.87 -13.42 -4.31
C GLY A 152 -18.98 -14.49 -4.35
N LEU A 153 -19.76 -14.60 -3.27
CA LEU A 153 -20.90 -15.52 -3.20
C LEU A 153 -21.94 -15.18 -4.27
N ALA A 154 -22.37 -13.93 -4.37
CA ALA A 154 -23.38 -13.48 -5.34
C ALA A 154 -22.93 -13.71 -6.79
N ALA A 155 -21.66 -13.48 -7.12
CA ALA A 155 -21.12 -13.84 -8.42
C ALA A 155 -21.27 -15.35 -8.71
N GLY A 156 -20.99 -16.20 -7.72
CA GLY A 156 -21.27 -17.63 -7.79
C GLY A 156 -22.74 -17.95 -8.05
N LEU A 157 -23.65 -17.33 -7.28
CA LEU A 157 -25.10 -17.53 -7.43
C LEU A 157 -25.64 -17.07 -8.80
N VAL A 158 -25.11 -15.99 -9.36
CA VAL A 158 -25.60 -15.42 -10.63
C VAL A 158 -25.03 -16.17 -11.84
N PHE A 159 -23.76 -16.56 -11.79
CA PHE A 159 -23.04 -17.15 -12.92
C PHE A 159 -22.90 -18.68 -12.85
N TYR A 160 -23.63 -19.37 -11.96
CA TYR A 160 -23.50 -20.81 -11.73
C TYR A 160 -23.65 -21.66 -13.00
N ARG A 161 -24.57 -21.29 -13.92
CA ARG A 161 -24.81 -22.03 -15.17
C ARG A 161 -23.63 -21.95 -16.14
N GLN A 162 -23.01 -20.78 -16.23
CA GLN A 162 -21.82 -20.55 -17.06
C GLN A 162 -20.61 -21.22 -16.45
N ILE A 163 -20.50 -21.25 -15.11
CA ILE A 163 -19.44 -21.96 -14.38
C ILE A 163 -19.52 -23.46 -14.67
N ASP A 164 -20.71 -24.06 -14.62
CA ASP A 164 -20.91 -25.49 -14.91
C ASP A 164 -20.54 -25.84 -16.36
N TRP A 165 -20.92 -24.99 -17.32
CA TRP A 165 -20.50 -25.12 -18.73
C TRP A 165 -18.98 -24.95 -18.89
N LEU A 166 -18.37 -24.03 -18.14
CA LEU A 166 -16.92 -23.83 -18.12
C LEU A 166 -16.19 -25.05 -17.56
N PHE A 167 -16.69 -25.68 -16.49
CA PHE A 167 -16.09 -26.91 -15.93
C PHE A 167 -16.26 -28.11 -16.89
N ALA A 168 -17.42 -28.24 -17.54
CA ALA A 168 -17.65 -29.25 -18.57
C ALA A 168 -16.70 -29.08 -19.78
N GLY A 169 -16.46 -27.84 -20.23
CA GLY A 169 -15.53 -27.51 -21.32
C GLY A 169 -14.04 -27.47 -20.91
N ALA A 170 -13.74 -27.17 -19.64
CA ALA A 170 -12.37 -27.05 -19.11
C ALA A 170 -11.61 -28.38 -19.13
N SER A 171 -12.31 -29.51 -19.12
CA SER A 171 -11.70 -30.83 -19.30
C SER A 171 -10.95 -30.96 -20.64
N ARG A 172 -11.30 -30.18 -21.68
CA ARG A 172 -10.67 -30.21 -23.01
C ARG A 172 -9.80 -28.98 -23.31
N LEU A 173 -10.16 -27.78 -22.82
CA LEU A 173 -9.44 -26.52 -23.11
C LEU A 173 -8.65 -25.94 -21.91
N GLY A 174 -8.77 -26.55 -20.72
CA GLY A 174 -8.26 -25.96 -19.48
C GLY A 174 -6.76 -25.69 -19.49
N ARG A 175 -5.96 -26.56 -20.12
CA ARG A 175 -4.51 -26.35 -20.26
C ARG A 175 -4.17 -25.18 -21.20
N ALA A 176 -4.89 -25.03 -22.30
CA ALA A 176 -4.64 -23.96 -23.27
C ALA A 176 -5.00 -22.58 -22.70
N VAL A 177 -6.17 -22.47 -22.04
CA VAL A 177 -6.59 -21.21 -21.39
C VAL A 177 -5.64 -20.85 -20.25
N LEU A 178 -5.24 -21.82 -19.42
CA LEU A 178 -4.28 -21.61 -18.35
C LEU A 178 -2.94 -21.12 -18.90
N LEU A 179 -2.43 -21.74 -19.97
CA LEU A 179 -1.19 -21.33 -20.63
C LEU A 179 -1.27 -19.91 -21.19
N VAL A 180 -2.40 -19.51 -21.77
CA VAL A 180 -2.62 -18.14 -22.26
C VAL A 180 -2.62 -17.14 -21.11
N ILE A 181 -3.33 -17.43 -20.01
CA ILE A 181 -3.34 -16.55 -18.83
C ILE A 181 -1.93 -16.41 -18.24
N VAL A 182 -1.22 -17.52 -18.07
CA VAL A 182 0.17 -17.52 -17.57
C VAL A 182 1.09 -16.75 -18.51
N ALA A 183 0.96 -16.92 -19.83
CA ALA A 183 1.76 -16.22 -20.82
C ALA A 183 1.49 -14.70 -20.81
N LEU A 184 0.21 -14.29 -20.70
CA LEU A 184 -0.17 -12.88 -20.60
C LEU A 184 0.33 -12.24 -19.30
N LEU A 185 0.22 -12.94 -18.16
CA LEU A 185 0.76 -12.48 -16.89
C LEU A 185 2.29 -12.38 -16.92
N ALA A 186 2.97 -13.36 -17.52
CA ALA A 186 4.42 -13.35 -17.69
C ALA A 186 4.87 -12.21 -18.62
N ALA A 187 4.18 -11.99 -19.74
CA ALA A 187 4.45 -10.89 -20.66
C ALA A 187 4.22 -9.53 -19.98
N TYR A 188 3.13 -9.36 -19.25
CA TYR A 188 2.86 -8.16 -18.47
C TYR A 188 3.95 -7.90 -17.41
N ALA A 189 4.34 -8.93 -16.66
CA ALA A 189 5.42 -8.85 -15.69
C ALA A 189 6.76 -8.49 -16.35
N ALA A 190 7.08 -9.10 -17.49
CA ALA A 190 8.29 -8.82 -18.26
C ALA A 190 8.31 -7.37 -18.77
N VAL A 191 7.22 -6.89 -19.39
CA VAL A 191 7.10 -5.50 -19.86
C VAL A 191 7.26 -4.53 -18.69
N ARG A 192 6.60 -4.79 -17.56
CA ARG A 192 6.69 -3.95 -16.37
C ARG A 192 8.10 -3.96 -15.78
N TRP A 193 8.79 -5.10 -15.81
CA TRP A 193 10.17 -5.24 -15.35
C TRP A 193 11.15 -4.51 -16.26
N MET A 194 11.01 -4.64 -17.58
CA MET A 194 11.84 -3.94 -18.57
C MET A 194 11.68 -2.43 -18.45
N ARG A 195 10.43 -1.93 -18.39
CA ARG A 195 10.13 -0.50 -18.20
C ARG A 195 10.74 0.02 -16.89
N ARG A 196 10.65 -0.76 -15.81
CA ARG A 196 11.25 -0.41 -14.52
C ARG A 196 12.77 -0.37 -14.59
N ARG A 197 13.42 -1.36 -15.23
CA ARG A 197 14.88 -1.38 -15.43
C ARG A 197 15.37 -0.25 -16.31
N ALA A 198 14.60 0.15 -17.32
CA ALA A 198 14.92 1.28 -18.19
C ALA A 198 14.85 2.61 -17.41
N LEU A 199 13.77 2.82 -16.63
CA LEU A 199 13.61 4.00 -15.79
C LEU A 199 14.73 4.09 -14.74
N ILE A 200 15.04 3.00 -14.03
CA ILE A 200 16.11 2.99 -13.02
C ILE A 200 17.48 3.27 -13.65
N ARG A 201 17.75 2.75 -14.86
CA ARG A 201 19.00 3.04 -15.58
C ARG A 201 19.12 4.50 -16.00
N GLN A 202 18.03 5.11 -16.46
CA GLN A 202 18.02 6.55 -16.78
C GLN A 202 18.23 7.43 -15.54
N LEU A 203 17.75 6.98 -14.39
CA LEU A 203 17.82 7.70 -13.11
C LEU A 203 19.11 7.43 -12.32
N ALA A 204 19.95 6.49 -12.75
CA ALA A 204 21.15 6.07 -12.00
C ALA A 204 22.28 7.12 -12.02
N ASN A 205 22.29 8.02 -13.01
CA ASN A 205 23.42 8.89 -13.30
C ASN A 205 23.41 10.23 -12.53
N ALA A 206 22.36 10.53 -11.76
CA ALA A 206 22.19 11.80 -11.06
C ALA A 206 22.03 11.58 -9.54
N ARG A 207 23.09 11.08 -8.89
CA ARG A 207 23.11 10.80 -7.45
C ARG A 207 24.28 11.48 -6.75
N ILE A 208 24.01 12.00 -5.56
CA ILE A 208 24.99 12.62 -4.67
C ILE A 208 25.21 11.74 -3.43
N GLY A 209 26.44 11.67 -2.91
CA GLY A 209 26.76 10.98 -1.66
C GLY A 209 26.32 11.76 -0.42
N VAL A 210 26.20 11.07 0.73
CA VAL A 210 25.88 11.72 2.00
C VAL A 210 26.98 12.70 2.41
N ASP A 211 28.24 12.29 2.29
CA ASP A 211 29.39 13.13 2.66
C ASP A 211 29.54 14.37 1.77
N GLU A 212 29.24 14.20 0.47
CA GLU A 212 29.26 15.31 -0.49
C GLU A 212 28.13 16.31 -0.22
N LEU A 213 26.92 15.84 0.09
CA LEU A 213 25.82 16.72 0.50
C LEU A 213 26.17 17.49 1.78
N ASP A 214 26.72 16.80 2.78
CA ASP A 214 27.09 17.40 4.06
C ASP A 214 28.15 18.50 3.90
N ALA A 215 29.15 18.28 3.04
CA ALA A 215 30.13 19.31 2.68
C ALA A 215 29.48 20.52 2.00
N LEU A 216 28.53 20.29 1.07
CA LEU A 216 27.83 21.36 0.38
C LEU A 216 26.89 22.17 1.30
N LEU A 217 26.33 21.55 2.34
CA LEU A 217 25.47 22.23 3.31
C LEU A 217 26.24 23.22 4.21
N GLN A 218 27.56 23.10 4.27
CA GLN A 218 28.45 23.99 5.03
C GLN A 218 28.95 25.18 4.20
N ASP A 219 28.70 25.21 2.89
CA ASP A 219 29.11 26.28 1.97
C ASP A 219 28.01 27.35 1.82
N ALA A 220 28.40 28.57 1.44
CA ALA A 220 27.48 29.69 1.22
C ALA A 220 26.51 29.45 0.06
N ALA A 221 26.89 28.60 -0.90
CA ALA A 221 26.05 28.16 -2.02
C ALA A 221 25.33 26.82 -1.72
N ALA A 222 24.73 26.71 -0.53
CA ALA A 222 24.09 25.48 -0.07
C ALA A 222 22.96 25.02 -1.02
N PRO A 223 22.87 23.71 -1.30
CA PRO A 223 21.80 23.15 -2.11
C PRO A 223 20.46 23.22 -1.37
N VAL A 224 19.36 23.34 -2.13
CA VAL A 224 18.02 23.21 -1.57
C VAL A 224 17.72 21.72 -1.41
N VAL A 225 17.60 21.28 -0.16
CA VAL A 225 17.28 19.89 0.16
C VAL A 225 15.77 19.69 0.15
N LEU A 226 15.29 18.71 -0.62
CA LEU A 226 13.86 18.39 -0.74
C LEU A 226 13.54 17.02 -0.15
N ASP A 227 12.61 16.99 0.80
CA ASP A 227 12.00 15.77 1.33
C ASP A 227 10.71 15.45 0.56
N VAL A 228 10.74 14.36 -0.22
CA VAL A 228 9.59 13.88 -1.01
C VAL A 228 8.87 12.69 -0.37
N ARG A 229 9.10 12.43 0.92
CA ARG A 229 8.32 11.44 1.68
C ARG A 229 6.86 11.89 1.78
N SER A 230 5.94 10.94 1.92
CA SER A 230 4.53 11.27 2.16
C SER A 230 4.34 11.80 3.59
N ASP A 231 3.28 12.58 3.82
CA ASP A 231 2.97 13.08 5.17
C ASP A 231 2.79 11.95 6.18
N GLU A 232 2.16 10.84 5.77
CA GLU A 232 2.00 9.65 6.63
C GLU A 232 3.34 9.00 6.96
N HIS A 233 4.27 8.94 6.00
CA HIS A 233 5.61 8.43 6.25
C HIS A 233 6.39 9.31 7.23
N ARG A 234 6.19 10.65 7.18
CA ARG A 234 6.80 11.58 8.14
C ARG A 234 6.19 11.45 9.54
N LYS A 235 4.92 11.05 9.68
CA LYS A 235 4.35 10.69 10.99
C LYS A 235 4.96 9.41 11.57
N LEU A 236 5.27 8.44 10.70
CA LEU A 236 5.90 7.18 11.10
C LEU A 236 7.39 7.32 11.40
N ASP A 237 8.08 8.22 10.70
CA ASP A 237 9.50 8.54 10.87
C ASP A 237 9.68 10.08 10.93
N PRO A 238 9.46 10.71 12.12
CA PRO A 238 9.38 12.15 12.32
C PRO A 238 10.75 12.83 12.38
N PHE A 239 11.70 12.35 11.58
CA PHE A 239 13.03 12.93 11.46
C PHE A 239 13.27 13.36 10.02
N ALA A 240 13.96 14.48 9.82
CA ALA A 240 14.33 15.00 8.50
C ALA A 240 15.80 15.44 8.48
N ILE A 241 16.37 15.57 7.28
CA ILE A 241 17.65 16.26 7.11
C ILE A 241 17.44 17.74 7.48
N PRO A 242 18.32 18.35 8.30
CA PRO A 242 18.18 19.76 8.69
C PRO A 242 18.04 20.70 7.49
N GLY A 243 17.10 21.65 7.56
CA GLY A 243 16.83 22.61 6.49
C GLY A 243 16.07 22.04 5.28
N ALA A 244 15.67 20.77 5.29
CA ALA A 244 14.92 20.17 4.19
C ALA A 244 13.52 20.77 4.06
N GLN A 245 13.14 21.11 2.83
CA GLN A 245 11.79 21.56 2.49
C GLN A 245 10.93 20.40 2.01
N PHE A 246 9.66 20.38 2.44
CA PHE A 246 8.72 19.37 1.96
C PHE A 246 8.28 19.68 0.53
N ALA A 247 8.42 18.69 -0.34
CA ALA A 247 8.03 18.82 -1.74
C ALA A 247 7.10 17.68 -2.14
N ASP A 248 5.95 18.04 -2.72
CA ASP A 248 5.09 17.10 -3.43
C ASP A 248 5.24 17.32 -4.93
N GLU A 249 5.18 16.23 -5.67
CA GLU A 249 5.18 16.14 -7.13
C GLU A 249 4.16 17.03 -7.84
N ARG A 250 3.18 17.55 -7.10
CA ARG A 250 2.08 18.39 -7.59
C ARG A 250 2.39 19.90 -7.60
N HIS A 251 3.46 20.33 -6.93
CA HIS A 251 3.78 21.74 -6.71
C HIS A 251 5.12 22.16 -7.34
N ILE A 252 5.53 21.51 -8.45
CA ILE A 252 6.80 21.82 -9.12
C ILE A 252 6.82 23.26 -9.67
N GLY A 253 5.66 23.77 -10.10
CA GLY A 253 5.53 25.15 -10.58
C GLY A 253 5.94 26.20 -9.53
N ASP A 254 5.68 25.93 -8.25
CA ASP A 254 6.04 26.83 -7.16
C ASP A 254 7.57 26.93 -6.98
N PHE A 255 8.30 25.85 -7.26
CA PHE A 255 9.76 25.84 -7.22
C PHE A 255 10.36 26.63 -8.38
N VAL A 256 9.81 26.47 -9.60
CA VAL A 256 10.24 27.23 -10.78
C VAL A 256 10.03 28.73 -10.58
N ALA A 257 8.96 29.13 -9.90
CA ALA A 257 8.70 30.53 -9.59
C ALA A 257 9.60 31.10 -8.48
N ARG A 258 10.10 30.25 -7.57
CA ARG A 258 10.83 30.66 -6.37
C ARG A 258 12.35 30.67 -6.52
N TYR A 259 12.90 29.79 -7.36
CA TYR A 259 14.34 29.56 -7.46
C TYR A 259 14.88 29.80 -8.87
N PRO A 260 16.12 30.30 -9.01
CA PRO A 260 16.78 30.37 -10.31
C PRO A 260 17.02 28.97 -10.88
N LEU A 261 17.01 28.81 -12.21
CA LEU A 261 17.20 27.52 -12.88
C LEU A 261 18.58 26.89 -12.62
N THR A 262 19.56 27.69 -12.18
CA THR A 262 20.91 27.26 -11.76
C THR A 262 20.96 26.74 -10.32
N GLN A 263 19.88 26.84 -9.55
CA GLN A 263 19.83 26.37 -8.18
C GLN A 263 20.07 24.86 -8.12
N LYS A 264 21.02 24.45 -7.27
CA LYS A 264 21.24 23.03 -6.96
C LYS A 264 20.14 22.50 -6.04
N PHE A 265 19.51 21.41 -6.44
CA PHE A 265 18.53 20.66 -5.64
C PHE A 265 19.05 19.27 -5.29
N VAL A 266 18.89 18.90 -4.02
CA VAL A 266 19.16 17.53 -3.57
C VAL A 266 17.89 16.94 -2.99
N VAL A 267 17.37 15.91 -3.65
CA VAL A 267 16.10 15.28 -3.29
C VAL A 267 16.37 13.98 -2.56
N TYR A 268 15.65 13.72 -1.46
CA TYR A 268 15.71 12.44 -0.76
C TYR A 268 14.32 11.86 -0.48
N CYS A 269 14.26 10.53 -0.36
CA CYS A 269 13.10 9.79 0.10
C CYS A 269 13.56 8.69 1.08
N SER A 270 12.62 8.00 1.72
CA SER A 270 12.87 6.75 2.47
C SER A 270 12.45 5.49 1.68
N CYS A 271 12.41 5.62 0.36
CA CYS A 271 11.92 4.61 -0.57
C CYS A 271 13.07 3.75 -1.14
N PRO A 272 12.86 2.45 -1.42
CA PRO A 272 13.92 1.60 -1.94
C PRO A 272 14.53 2.13 -3.25
N ASN A 273 15.86 2.06 -3.38
CA ASN A 273 16.61 2.57 -4.54
C ASN A 273 16.36 4.06 -4.86
N GLU A 274 15.84 4.83 -3.92
CA GLU A 274 15.54 6.26 -4.03
C GLU A 274 14.66 6.67 -5.23
N VAL A 275 13.78 5.77 -5.70
CA VAL A 275 13.03 5.99 -6.95
C VAL A 275 12.15 7.23 -6.91
N SER A 276 11.57 7.57 -5.75
CA SER A 276 10.77 8.81 -5.61
C SER A 276 11.63 10.05 -5.69
N ALA A 277 12.81 10.04 -5.08
CA ALA A 277 13.74 11.16 -5.14
C ALA A 277 14.26 11.35 -6.57
N ALA A 278 14.63 10.26 -7.24
CA ALA A 278 15.12 10.32 -8.60
C ALA A 278 14.03 10.73 -9.62
N LEU A 279 12.78 10.30 -9.43
CA LEU A 279 11.66 10.78 -10.25
C LEU A 279 11.43 12.28 -10.07
N MET A 280 11.53 12.79 -8.85
CA MET A 280 11.40 14.23 -8.59
C MET A 280 12.57 15.01 -9.21
N ALA A 281 13.81 14.55 -9.02
CA ALA A 281 15.00 15.15 -9.65
C ALA A 281 14.85 15.21 -11.18
N LYS A 282 14.35 14.13 -11.82
CA LYS A 282 14.04 14.14 -13.24
C LYS A 282 12.98 15.18 -13.61
N ARG A 283 11.92 15.34 -12.82
CA ARG A 283 10.90 16.35 -13.12
C ARG A 283 11.40 17.78 -12.95
N LEU A 284 12.30 18.02 -11.99
CA LEU A 284 12.98 19.31 -11.85
C LEU A 284 13.85 19.58 -13.09
N ALA A 285 14.58 18.57 -13.58
CA ALA A 285 15.34 18.67 -14.82
C ALA A 285 14.44 18.93 -16.05
N ASP A 286 13.33 18.20 -16.17
CA ASP A 286 12.33 18.39 -17.23
C ASP A 286 11.68 19.80 -17.16
N ALA A 287 11.64 20.43 -15.97
CA ALA A 287 11.17 21.79 -15.76
C ALA A 287 12.24 22.87 -16.00
N GLY A 288 13.47 22.48 -16.36
CA GLY A 288 14.56 23.39 -16.75
C GLY A 288 15.64 23.61 -15.70
N PHE A 289 15.56 22.99 -14.51
CA PHE A 289 16.65 23.06 -13.54
C PHE A 289 17.86 22.25 -14.01
N THR A 290 19.06 22.84 -13.93
CA THR A 290 20.27 22.20 -14.48
C THR A 290 20.99 21.27 -13.51
N ASP A 291 20.71 21.37 -12.22
CA ASP A 291 21.44 20.66 -11.17
C ASP A 291 20.48 20.08 -10.10
N ALA A 292 19.86 18.95 -10.42
CA ALA A 292 18.94 18.24 -9.53
C ALA A 292 19.39 16.78 -9.34
N LEU A 293 19.75 16.42 -8.11
CA LEU A 293 20.35 15.12 -7.78
C LEU A 293 19.52 14.39 -6.71
N ALA A 294 19.52 13.05 -6.75
CA ALA A 294 18.95 12.23 -5.69
C ALA A 294 20.02 11.84 -4.66
N LEU A 295 19.71 12.00 -3.36
CA LEU A 295 20.61 11.57 -2.28
C LEU A 295 20.69 10.05 -2.25
N ARG A 296 21.90 9.49 -2.41
CA ARG A 296 22.13 8.04 -2.38
C ARG A 296 21.84 7.48 -0.99
N GLY A 297 21.02 6.42 -0.92
CA GLY A 297 20.56 5.79 0.31
C GLY A 297 19.50 6.58 1.08
N GLY A 298 19.14 7.79 0.64
CA GLY A 298 18.07 8.60 1.22
C GLY A 298 18.31 8.97 2.69
N LEU A 299 17.20 9.10 3.44
CA LEU A 299 17.25 9.48 4.86
C LEU A 299 17.95 8.43 5.73
N ASP A 300 17.78 7.14 5.41
CA ASP A 300 18.39 6.05 6.19
C ASP A 300 19.92 6.14 6.11
N ALA A 301 20.51 6.38 4.93
CA ALA A 301 21.96 6.56 4.81
C ALA A 301 22.48 7.82 5.51
N TRP A 302 21.73 8.92 5.49
CA TRP A 302 22.08 10.11 6.28
C TRP A 302 22.14 9.76 7.78
N ARG A 303 21.11 9.07 8.28
CA ARG A 303 21.02 8.62 9.68
C ARG A 303 22.14 7.64 10.06
N ASP A 304 22.44 6.68 9.20
CA ASP A 304 23.45 5.63 9.46
C ASP A 304 24.87 6.21 9.62
N THR A 305 25.13 7.39 9.03
CA THR A 305 26.40 8.12 9.23
C THR A 305 26.50 8.87 10.55
N GLY A 306 25.46 8.83 11.41
CA GLY A 306 25.45 9.48 12.72
C GLY A 306 25.27 11.01 12.69
N ARG A 307 24.87 11.56 11.53
CA ARG A 307 24.65 13.00 11.34
C ARG A 307 23.37 13.48 12.03
N GLN A 308 23.32 14.78 12.30
CA GLN A 308 22.19 15.40 12.97
C GLN A 308 20.91 15.27 12.14
N LEU A 309 19.80 15.01 12.82
CA LEU A 309 18.46 14.95 12.26
C LEU A 309 17.61 16.03 12.93
N ALA A 310 16.79 16.73 12.14
CA ALA A 310 15.77 17.63 12.64
C ALA A 310 14.52 16.84 13.03
N SER A 311 14.01 17.07 14.24
CA SER A 311 12.73 16.50 14.69
C SER A 311 11.58 17.28 14.06
N LEU A 312 10.65 16.58 13.42
CA LEU A 312 9.42 17.18 12.88
C LEU A 312 8.30 17.26 13.92
N ALA A 313 8.52 16.73 15.13
CA ALA A 313 7.51 16.65 16.18
C ALA A 313 7.39 17.94 17.01
N GLU A 314 8.36 18.87 16.91
CA GLU A 314 8.40 20.09 17.74
C GLU A 314 7.50 21.24 17.22
N ASP A 315 7.01 21.17 15.97
CA ASP A 315 6.16 22.22 15.37
C ASP A 315 4.64 21.95 15.47
N THR A 316 4.20 21.03 16.34
CA THR A 316 2.77 20.92 16.67
C THR A 316 2.50 21.77 17.92
N PRO A 317 1.79 22.93 17.84
CA PRO A 317 1.35 23.60 19.05
C PRO A 317 0.56 22.59 19.87
N ALA A 318 0.98 22.39 21.12
CA ALA A 318 0.27 21.54 22.06
C ALA A 318 -1.19 21.97 22.08
N ALA A 319 -2.07 21.08 21.63
CA ALA A 319 -3.51 21.25 21.77
C ALA A 319 -3.84 21.08 23.25
N ASN A 320 -3.68 22.15 24.02
CA ASN A 320 -4.22 22.38 25.37
C ASN A 320 -4.08 23.87 25.69
N ASP A 321 -5.09 24.66 25.31
CA ASP A 321 -5.74 25.54 26.28
C ASP A 321 -7.12 25.99 25.78
N PRO A 322 -8.14 26.04 26.66
CA PRO A 322 -9.51 26.37 26.31
C PRO A 322 -9.65 27.86 26.00
N VAL A 323 -10.46 28.13 24.97
CA VAL A 323 -10.89 29.46 24.49
C VAL A 323 -11.18 30.42 25.64
N ALA A 324 -10.29 31.38 25.85
CA ALA A 324 -10.58 32.63 26.57
C ALA A 324 -11.07 33.68 25.57
N GLY A 325 -12.23 34.25 25.86
CA GLY A 325 -13.05 35.02 24.94
C GLY A 325 -12.48 36.37 24.51
N PHE A 326 -12.94 36.84 23.35
CA PHE A 326 -12.77 38.22 22.90
C PHE A 326 -14.11 38.94 22.85
N HIS A 327 -14.17 39.99 23.67
CA HIS A 327 -15.12 41.08 23.68
C HIS A 327 -15.30 41.70 22.29
N LYS A 328 -16.54 42.05 21.96
CA LYS A 328 -16.93 42.89 20.81
C LYS A 328 -16.89 44.36 21.25
N PRO A 329 -16.25 45.30 20.52
CA PRO A 329 -16.48 46.72 20.72
C PRO A 329 -17.71 47.19 19.91
N ALA A 330 -18.35 48.21 20.46
CA ALA A 330 -19.57 48.87 20.01
C ALA A 330 -19.39 49.66 18.71
#